data_AF-A0A7M1S2H0-F1
#
_entry.id   AF-A0A7M1S2H0-F1
#
_cell.length_a   1.000
_cell.length_b   1.000
_cell.length_c   1.000
_cell.angle_alpha   90.00
_cell.angle_beta   90.00
_cell.angle_gamma   90.00
#
_symmetry.space_group_name_H-M   'P 1'
#
loop_
_entity.id
_entity.type
_entity.pdbx_description
1 polymer ?
#
loop_
_entity_poly.entity_id
_entity_poly.type
_entity_poly.pdbx_seq_one_letter_code
_entity_poly.pdbx_strand_id
1 'polypeptide(L)'
;MKEFISVYEENKADIEKFIITTLKNYGSIISMESSDYKKLFDNFPSLELVYVTDLDFKQLEANIFRKKKELSAKGKNRAYVNSKMIQKDERFSISAPYISSATGHTCITVMKQEGKKNIFLDFRLSALLGRLGLVELNPDFNAFTKFFYKSVGFSLMAFAFFAVLYALFGYAKGIFIDGSFSLDTLFKPIVSLTLGLAIFDLAKTILEREVFFKNYSKEDVDATILTKFSIAIIIALSIEALIVVFKITLHDYSQMIYALYLIIGIALIIVSLGIYSFLSKRSQMK
;
A
#
# COMPACT_ATOMS: atom_id res chain seq x y z
N MET A 1 -3.74 -5.61 0.35
CA MET A 1 -3.69 -7.02 -0.11
C MET A 1 -3.22 -7.93 1.02
N LYS A 2 -2.06 -7.67 1.66
CA LYS A 2 -1.63 -8.42 2.84
C LYS A 2 -2.55 -8.25 4.04
N GLU A 3 -3.04 -7.04 4.30
CA GLU A 3 -4.04 -6.78 5.34
C GLU A 3 -5.30 -7.64 5.19
N PHE A 4 -5.86 -7.75 3.98
CA PHE A 4 -6.99 -8.65 3.73
C PHE A 4 -6.64 -10.12 4.00
N ILE A 5 -5.40 -10.54 3.70
CA ILE A 5 -4.95 -11.91 3.97
C ILE A 5 -4.73 -12.12 5.47
N SER A 6 -4.14 -11.17 6.20
CA SER A 6 -3.96 -11.29 7.65
C SER A 6 -5.29 -11.32 8.38
N VAL A 7 -6.20 -10.40 8.05
CA VAL A 7 -7.57 -10.38 8.59
C VAL A 7 -8.31 -11.69 8.26
N TYR A 8 -8.10 -12.24 7.06
CA TYR A 8 -8.64 -13.56 6.72
C TYR A 8 -8.07 -14.67 7.59
N GLU A 9 -6.75 -14.74 7.77
CA GLU A 9 -6.12 -15.80 8.58
C GLU A 9 -6.52 -15.69 10.07
N GLU A 10 -6.63 -14.47 10.60
CA GLU A 10 -7.11 -14.21 11.97
C GLU A 10 -8.56 -14.68 12.19
N ASN A 11 -9.42 -14.51 11.18
CA ASN A 11 -10.86 -14.82 11.26
C ASN A 11 -11.26 -16.06 10.44
N LYS A 12 -10.29 -16.89 10.07
CA LYS A 12 -10.44 -17.95 9.05
C LYS A 12 -11.58 -18.91 9.35
N ALA A 13 -11.66 -19.38 10.59
CA ALA A 13 -12.65 -20.36 11.01
C ALA A 13 -14.09 -19.83 10.82
N ASP A 14 -14.34 -18.58 11.19
CA ASP A 14 -15.65 -17.96 11.10
C ASP A 14 -16.04 -17.65 9.64
N ILE A 15 -15.08 -17.17 8.85
CA ILE A 15 -15.28 -16.89 7.43
C ILE A 15 -15.61 -18.18 6.67
N GLU A 16 -14.81 -19.23 6.84
CA GLU A 16 -15.01 -20.52 6.18
C GLU A 16 -16.35 -21.15 6.60
N LYS A 17 -16.67 -21.11 7.90
CA LYS A 17 -17.96 -21.59 8.44
C LYS A 17 -19.14 -20.84 7.84
N PHE A 18 -19.07 -19.51 7.76
CA PHE A 18 -20.11 -18.67 7.15
C PHE A 18 -20.37 -19.10 5.69
N ILE A 19 -19.31 -19.26 4.89
CA ILE A 19 -19.47 -19.60 3.47
C ILE A 19 -20.06 -20.99 3.31
N ILE A 20 -19.52 -21.99 4.02
CA ILE A 20 -19.98 -23.38 3.92
C ILE A 20 -21.44 -23.49 4.36
N THR A 21 -21.80 -22.93 5.52
CA THR A 21 -23.18 -22.99 6.02
C THR A 21 -24.14 -22.30 5.05
N THR A 22 -23.74 -21.16 4.48
CA THR A 22 -24.59 -20.46 3.50
C THR A 22 -24.76 -21.27 2.22
N LEU A 23 -23.70 -21.90 1.70
CA LEU A 23 -23.77 -22.74 0.50
C LEU A 23 -24.50 -24.07 0.72
N LYS A 24 -24.48 -24.63 1.94
CA LYS A 24 -25.28 -25.81 2.31
C LYS A 24 -26.78 -25.52 2.23
N ASN A 25 -27.21 -24.32 2.64
CA ASN A 25 -28.60 -23.91 2.57
C ASN A 25 -29.13 -23.74 1.14
N TYR A 26 -28.24 -23.66 0.14
CA TYR A 26 -28.60 -23.44 -1.26
C TYR A 26 -29.00 -24.69 -2.04
N GLY A 27 -28.87 -25.89 -1.48
CA GLY A 27 -29.22 -27.14 -2.19
C GLY A 27 -28.26 -27.43 -3.35
N SER A 28 -28.72 -27.96 -4.48
CA SER A 28 -27.87 -28.25 -5.65
C SER A 28 -27.60 -26.99 -6.48
N ILE A 29 -26.33 -26.76 -6.81
CA ILE A 29 -25.91 -25.64 -7.66
C ILE A 29 -25.82 -26.06 -9.14
N ILE A 30 -25.63 -27.36 -9.43
CA ILE A 30 -25.60 -27.86 -10.83
C ILE A 30 -26.96 -27.76 -11.51
N SER A 31 -28.06 -27.91 -10.76
CA SER A 31 -29.41 -27.80 -11.31
C SER A 31 -29.86 -26.36 -11.60
N MET A 32 -29.00 -25.36 -11.33
CA MET A 32 -29.35 -23.95 -11.53
C MET A 32 -29.32 -23.58 -13.01
N GLU A 33 -30.42 -23.04 -13.50
CA GLU A 33 -30.46 -22.42 -14.82
C GLU A 33 -29.82 -21.03 -14.81
N SER A 34 -29.65 -20.43 -15.99
CA SER A 34 -29.03 -19.11 -16.16
C SER A 34 -29.64 -18.00 -15.28
N SER A 35 -30.93 -18.10 -14.95
CA SER A 35 -31.66 -17.20 -14.05
C SER A 35 -31.33 -17.40 -12.57
N ASP A 36 -30.96 -18.61 -12.14
CA ASP A 36 -30.70 -18.93 -10.73
C ASP A 36 -29.27 -18.60 -10.30
N TYR A 37 -28.31 -18.59 -11.24
CA TYR A 37 -26.99 -18.02 -10.98
C TYR A 37 -27.06 -16.55 -10.57
N LYS A 38 -28.02 -15.78 -11.10
CA LYS A 38 -28.23 -14.39 -10.69
C LYS A 38 -28.56 -14.29 -9.20
N LYS A 39 -29.48 -15.13 -8.70
CA LYS A 39 -29.82 -15.21 -7.27
C LYS A 39 -28.60 -15.59 -6.42
N LEU A 40 -27.75 -16.50 -6.92
CA LEU A 40 -26.51 -16.88 -6.24
C LEU A 40 -25.56 -15.68 -6.10
N PHE A 41 -25.35 -14.90 -7.17
CA PHE A 41 -24.56 -13.67 -7.10
C PHE A 41 -25.21 -12.60 -6.21
N ASP A 42 -26.53 -12.47 -6.20
CA ASP A 42 -27.20 -11.46 -5.39
C ASP A 42 -27.06 -11.77 -3.88
N ASN A 43 -27.18 -13.04 -3.49
CA ASN A 43 -26.99 -13.46 -2.09
C ASN A 43 -25.51 -13.58 -1.69
N PHE A 44 -24.59 -13.67 -2.64
CA PHE A 44 -23.16 -13.54 -2.42
C PHE A 44 -22.58 -12.35 -3.20
N PRO A 45 -22.68 -11.11 -2.67
CA PRO A 45 -22.03 -9.93 -3.25
C PRO A 45 -20.53 -10.11 -3.52
N SER A 46 -19.86 -10.91 -2.67
CA SER A 46 -18.44 -11.24 -2.80
C SER A 46 -18.12 -12.30 -3.86
N LEU A 47 -19.10 -13.06 -4.34
CA LEU A 47 -18.91 -14.05 -5.41
C LEU A 47 -18.64 -13.33 -6.73
N GLU A 48 -17.51 -13.65 -7.36
CA GLU A 48 -17.10 -13.03 -8.62
C GLU A 48 -17.14 -13.96 -9.83
N LEU A 49 -16.89 -15.25 -9.63
CA LEU A 49 -16.83 -16.24 -10.69
C LEU A 49 -17.36 -17.60 -10.21
N VAL A 50 -18.12 -18.25 -11.08
CA VAL A 50 -18.55 -19.64 -10.93
C VAL A 50 -18.15 -20.42 -12.19
N TYR A 51 -17.61 -21.63 -12.01
CA TYR A 51 -17.36 -22.55 -13.12
C TYR A 51 -17.46 -24.00 -12.66
N VAL A 52 -17.68 -24.91 -13.62
CA VAL A 52 -17.89 -26.34 -13.36
C VAL A 52 -16.87 -27.18 -14.11
N THR A 53 -16.30 -28.18 -13.44
CA THR A 53 -15.38 -29.16 -14.01
C THR A 53 -15.89 -30.59 -13.84
N ASP A 54 -15.32 -31.52 -14.59
CA ASP A 54 -15.39 -32.95 -14.27
C ASP A 54 -14.47 -33.31 -13.09
N LEU A 55 -14.38 -34.61 -12.80
CA LEU A 55 -13.53 -35.17 -11.73
C LEU A 55 -12.03 -35.01 -12.03
N ASP A 56 -11.65 -34.84 -13.30
CA ASP A 56 -10.27 -34.61 -13.75
C ASP A 56 -9.93 -33.11 -13.83
N PHE A 57 -10.80 -32.25 -13.28
CA PHE A 57 -10.67 -30.79 -13.24
C PHE A 57 -10.64 -30.12 -14.62
N LYS A 58 -11.13 -30.80 -15.67
CA LYS A 58 -11.34 -30.18 -16.98
C LYS A 58 -12.66 -29.42 -16.97
N GLN A 59 -12.59 -28.14 -17.32
CA GLN A 59 -13.74 -27.26 -17.28
C GLN A 59 -14.77 -27.63 -18.35
N LEU A 60 -16.01 -27.90 -17.94
CA LEU A 60 -17.10 -28.37 -18.81
C LEU A 60 -17.84 -27.22 -19.50
N GLU A 61 -17.98 -26.09 -18.82
CA GLU A 61 -18.82 -24.97 -19.23
C GLU A 61 -18.09 -23.62 -19.20
N ALA A 62 -18.79 -22.56 -19.61
CA ALA A 62 -18.28 -21.20 -19.57
C ALA A 62 -17.96 -20.74 -18.13
N ASN A 63 -17.03 -19.80 -18.02
CA ASN A 63 -16.92 -19.00 -16.80
C ASN A 63 -18.17 -18.12 -16.67
N ILE A 64 -18.84 -18.18 -15.52
CA ILE A 64 -20.03 -17.39 -15.23
C ILE A 64 -19.63 -16.28 -14.26
N PHE A 65 -19.69 -15.03 -14.72
CA PHE A 65 -19.52 -13.85 -13.90
C PHE A 65 -20.88 -13.18 -13.66
N ARG A 66 -20.97 -12.28 -12.67
CA ARG A 66 -22.21 -11.56 -12.34
C ARG A 66 -22.90 -10.90 -13.55
N LYS A 67 -22.12 -10.35 -14.50
CA LYS A 67 -22.65 -9.57 -15.65
C LYS A 67 -22.33 -10.17 -17.02
N LYS A 68 -21.53 -11.24 -17.09
CA LYS A 68 -21.06 -11.80 -18.36
C LYS A 68 -20.80 -13.31 -18.25
N LYS A 69 -20.85 -13.99 -19.39
CA LYS A 69 -20.40 -15.38 -19.53
C LYS A 69 -19.23 -15.42 -20.52
N GLU A 70 -18.23 -16.24 -20.23
CA GLU A 70 -17.03 -16.35 -21.05
C GLU A 70 -16.76 -17.81 -21.44
N LEU A 71 -16.91 -18.12 -22.73
CA LEU A 71 -16.78 -19.47 -23.30
C LEU A 71 -15.32 -19.89 -23.53
N SER A 72 -14.38 -18.95 -23.58
CA SER A 72 -12.95 -19.20 -23.86
C SER A 72 -12.27 -20.11 -22.83
N ALA A 73 -12.89 -20.28 -21.66
CA ALA A 73 -12.38 -21.11 -20.57
C ALA A 73 -12.82 -22.58 -20.66
N LYS A 74 -13.76 -22.92 -21.54
CA LYS A 74 -14.24 -24.30 -21.71
C LYS A 74 -13.10 -25.20 -22.18
N GLY A 75 -12.95 -26.37 -21.54
CA GLY A 75 -11.92 -27.35 -21.84
C GLY A 75 -10.55 -27.08 -21.20
N LYS A 76 -10.35 -25.95 -20.50
CA LYS A 76 -9.12 -25.69 -19.74
C LYS A 76 -9.01 -26.62 -18.53
N ASN A 77 -7.79 -27.06 -18.22
CA ASN A 77 -7.49 -27.87 -17.04
C ASN A 77 -7.29 -26.96 -15.81
N ARG A 78 -8.00 -27.25 -14.71
CA ARG A 78 -8.00 -26.50 -13.45
C ARG A 78 -7.36 -27.27 -12.28
N ALA A 79 -6.61 -28.34 -12.55
CA ALA A 79 -5.96 -29.14 -11.51
C ALA A 79 -5.05 -28.32 -10.56
N TYR A 80 -4.42 -27.25 -11.08
CA TYR A 80 -3.61 -26.33 -10.28
C TYR A 80 -4.40 -25.56 -9.20
N VAL A 81 -5.72 -25.44 -9.35
CA VAL A 81 -6.60 -24.85 -8.34
C VAL A 81 -6.86 -25.86 -7.24
N ASN A 82 -7.07 -27.12 -7.60
CA ASN A 82 -7.28 -28.21 -6.65
C ASN A 82 -6.05 -28.46 -5.76
N SER A 83 -4.83 -28.28 -6.27
CA SER A 83 -3.61 -28.42 -5.45
C SER A 83 -3.51 -27.39 -4.31
N LYS A 84 -4.37 -26.36 -4.30
CA LYS A 84 -4.45 -25.34 -3.26
C LYS A 84 -5.62 -25.56 -2.29
N MET A 85 -6.45 -26.57 -2.53
CA MET A 85 -7.67 -26.83 -1.79
C MET A 85 -7.39 -27.60 -0.50
N ILE A 86 -8.01 -27.13 0.59
CA ILE A 86 -8.02 -27.82 1.87
C ILE A 86 -9.44 -28.35 2.06
N GLN A 87 -9.56 -29.67 2.21
CA GLN A 87 -10.85 -30.31 2.44
C GLN A 87 -11.43 -29.87 3.80
N LYS A 88 -12.73 -29.54 3.82
CA LYS A 88 -13.45 -29.10 5.02
C LYS A 88 -14.53 -30.09 5.46
N ASP A 89 -15.20 -30.72 4.50
CA ASP A 89 -16.09 -31.86 4.74
C ASP A 89 -16.17 -32.78 3.50
N GLU A 90 -17.12 -33.71 3.48
CA GLU A 90 -17.30 -34.66 2.37
C GLU A 90 -17.59 -34.01 1.01
N ARG A 91 -18.15 -32.79 0.99
CA ARG A 91 -18.58 -32.11 -0.24
C ARG A 91 -17.88 -30.79 -0.50
N PHE A 92 -17.26 -30.20 0.52
CA PHE A 92 -16.68 -28.85 0.44
C PHE A 92 -15.18 -28.84 0.70
N SER A 93 -14.46 -28.11 -0.15
CA SER A 93 -13.06 -27.74 0.04
C SER A 93 -12.87 -26.25 -0.19
N ILE A 94 -11.92 -25.64 0.51
CA ILE A 94 -11.63 -24.20 0.41
C ILE A 94 -10.15 -23.98 0.20
N SER A 95 -9.79 -23.08 -0.71
CA SER A 95 -8.41 -22.69 -0.96
C SER A 95 -7.91 -21.66 0.05
N ALA A 96 -6.60 -21.62 0.29
CA ALA A 96 -5.98 -20.42 0.84
C ALA A 96 -6.19 -19.21 -0.10
N PRO A 97 -6.09 -17.96 0.38
CA PRO A 97 -6.14 -16.77 -0.47
C PRO A 97 -5.10 -16.79 -1.58
N TYR A 98 -5.50 -16.51 -2.82
CA TYR A 98 -4.59 -16.44 -3.97
C TYR A 98 -5.08 -15.42 -5.00
N ILE A 99 -4.25 -15.10 -6.00
CA ILE A 99 -4.63 -14.22 -7.11
C ILE A 99 -5.29 -15.04 -8.22
N SER A 100 -6.55 -14.74 -8.53
CA SER A 100 -7.28 -15.41 -9.62
C SER A 100 -6.67 -15.05 -10.97
N SER A 101 -6.40 -16.06 -11.81
CA SER A 101 -5.94 -15.84 -13.18
C SER A 101 -7.03 -15.31 -14.11
N ALA A 102 -8.31 -15.40 -13.72
CA ALA A 102 -9.44 -14.94 -14.51
C ALA A 102 -9.77 -13.46 -14.26
N THR A 103 -9.61 -12.98 -13.02
CA THR A 103 -10.00 -11.61 -12.62
C THR A 103 -8.82 -10.73 -12.21
N GLY A 104 -7.67 -11.32 -11.85
CA GLY A 104 -6.54 -10.60 -11.25
C GLY A 104 -6.76 -10.16 -9.80
N HIS A 105 -7.90 -10.48 -9.21
CA HIS A 105 -8.20 -10.15 -7.81
C HIS A 105 -7.70 -11.22 -6.85
N THR A 106 -7.42 -10.82 -5.61
CA THR A 106 -7.22 -11.76 -4.51
C THR A 106 -8.57 -12.38 -4.12
N CYS A 107 -8.66 -13.69 -4.19
CA CYS A 107 -9.87 -14.45 -3.89
C CYS A 107 -9.55 -15.68 -3.02
N ILE A 108 -10.60 -16.23 -2.43
CA ILE A 108 -10.65 -17.60 -1.94
C ILE A 108 -11.62 -18.37 -2.83
N THR A 109 -11.32 -19.63 -3.13
CA THR A 109 -12.20 -20.47 -3.93
C THR A 109 -12.79 -21.56 -3.07
N VAL A 110 -14.10 -21.72 -3.15
CA VAL A 110 -14.80 -22.88 -2.59
C VAL A 110 -15.08 -23.86 -3.71
N MET A 111 -14.64 -25.10 -3.51
CA MET A 111 -15.04 -26.23 -4.34
C MET A 111 -16.18 -26.97 -3.65
N LYS A 112 -17.26 -27.21 -4.38
CA LYS A 112 -18.37 -28.07 -3.98
C LYS A 112 -18.50 -29.25 -4.93
N GLN A 113 -18.40 -30.46 -4.41
CA GLN A 113 -18.59 -31.69 -5.18
C GLN A 113 -20.07 -32.08 -5.18
N GLU A 114 -20.64 -32.24 -6.38
CA GLU A 114 -22.01 -32.70 -6.60
C GLU A 114 -22.01 -33.79 -7.68
N GLY A 115 -22.21 -35.04 -7.25
CA GLY A 115 -22.16 -36.20 -8.15
C GLY A 115 -20.78 -36.37 -8.80
N LYS A 116 -20.73 -36.40 -10.14
CA LYS A 116 -19.49 -36.51 -10.93
C LYS A 116 -18.93 -35.16 -11.40
N LYS A 117 -19.34 -34.06 -10.77
CA LYS A 117 -18.90 -32.70 -11.15
C LYS A 117 -18.40 -31.95 -9.92
N ASN A 118 -17.44 -31.05 -10.16
CA ASN A 118 -16.90 -30.13 -9.18
C ASN A 118 -17.29 -28.69 -9.56
N ILE A 119 -17.85 -27.96 -8.62
CA ILE A 119 -18.28 -26.57 -8.81
C ILE A 119 -17.32 -25.68 -8.05
N PHE A 120 -16.73 -24.71 -8.73
CA PHE A 120 -15.82 -23.75 -8.13
C PHE A 120 -16.51 -22.39 -8.03
N LEU A 121 -16.42 -21.80 -6.85
CA LEU A 121 -16.98 -20.50 -6.50
C LEU A 121 -15.85 -19.59 -5.99
N ASP A 122 -15.46 -18.60 -6.78
CA ASP A 122 -14.42 -17.64 -6.41
C ASP A 122 -15.05 -16.45 -5.69
N PHE A 123 -14.66 -16.25 -4.43
CA PHE A 123 -15.07 -15.12 -3.61
C PHE A 123 -13.95 -14.09 -3.55
N ARG A 124 -14.21 -12.87 -4.00
CA ARG A 124 -13.28 -11.75 -3.85
C ARG A 124 -13.09 -11.44 -2.37
N LEU A 125 -11.84 -11.50 -1.92
CA LEU A 125 -11.51 -11.44 -0.50
C LEU A 125 -11.93 -10.11 0.12
N SER A 126 -11.65 -8.98 -0.53
CA SER A 126 -12.01 -7.65 -0.01
C SER A 126 -13.52 -7.48 0.16
N ALA A 127 -14.32 -7.92 -0.82
CA ALA A 127 -15.78 -7.83 -0.74
C ALA A 127 -16.37 -8.77 0.32
N LEU A 128 -15.75 -9.94 0.52
CA LEU A 128 -16.15 -10.89 1.54
C LEU A 128 -15.89 -10.34 2.95
N LEU A 129 -14.69 -9.81 3.19
CA LEU A 129 -14.33 -9.23 4.48
C LEU A 129 -15.14 -7.97 4.81
N GLY A 130 -15.39 -7.12 3.83
CA GLY A 130 -16.28 -5.97 3.98
C GLY A 130 -17.70 -6.37 4.37
N ARG A 131 -18.24 -7.44 3.76
CA ARG A 131 -19.57 -7.96 4.11
C ARG A 131 -19.66 -8.48 5.54
N LEU A 132 -18.58 -9.07 6.04
CA LEU A 132 -18.51 -9.61 7.40
C LEU A 132 -18.20 -8.53 8.44
N GLY A 133 -18.05 -7.26 8.03
CA GLY A 133 -17.69 -6.16 8.92
C GLY A 133 -16.25 -6.25 9.44
N LEU A 134 -15.41 -7.11 8.84
CA LEU A 134 -14.03 -7.31 9.25
C LEU A 134 -13.08 -6.25 8.68
N VAL A 135 -13.53 -5.52 7.65
CA VAL A 135 -12.80 -4.38 7.10
C VAL A 135 -13.79 -3.29 6.72
N GLU A 136 -13.59 -2.08 7.26
CA GLU A 136 -14.35 -0.90 6.86
C GLU A 136 -13.90 -0.43 5.47
N LEU A 137 -14.65 -0.84 4.46
CA LEU A 137 -14.51 -0.30 3.11
C LEU A 137 -15.51 0.85 2.95
N ASN A 138 -15.23 2.02 3.55
CA ASN A 138 -16.01 3.22 3.24
C ASN A 138 -15.45 3.88 1.96
N PRO A 139 -16.10 3.73 0.80
CA PRO A 139 -15.54 4.19 -0.47
C PRO A 139 -15.46 5.71 -0.54
N ASP A 140 -16.44 6.40 0.07
CA ASP A 140 -16.55 7.86 0.04
C ASP A 140 -15.46 8.51 0.89
N PHE A 141 -15.22 8.00 2.10
CA PHE A 141 -14.14 8.47 2.96
C PHE A 141 -12.76 8.24 2.33
N ASN A 142 -12.55 7.06 1.70
CA ASN A 142 -11.31 6.75 1.01
C ASN A 142 -11.10 7.67 -0.21
N ALA A 143 -12.17 7.99 -0.96
CA ALA A 143 -12.10 8.92 -2.09
C ALA A 143 -11.76 10.35 -1.63
N PHE A 144 -12.43 10.84 -0.57
CA PHE A 144 -12.15 12.15 0.02
C PHE A 144 -10.71 12.27 0.53
N THR A 145 -10.27 11.28 1.30
CA THR A 145 -8.91 11.24 1.87
C THR A 145 -7.85 11.24 0.77
N LYS A 146 -8.06 10.44 -0.29
CA LYS A 146 -7.17 10.39 -1.45
C LYS A 146 -7.09 11.72 -2.19
N PHE A 147 -8.24 12.41 -2.35
CA PHE A 147 -8.28 13.74 -2.95
C PHE A 147 -7.50 14.75 -2.11
N PHE A 148 -7.68 14.75 -0.78
CA PHE A 148 -6.97 15.64 0.12
C PHE A 148 -5.45 15.45 0.03
N TYR A 149 -4.96 14.22 0.15
CA TYR A 149 -3.52 13.93 0.02
C TYR A 149 -2.95 14.28 -1.34
N LYS A 150 -3.73 14.10 -2.42
CA LYS A 150 -3.34 14.53 -3.76
C LYS A 150 -3.15 16.04 -3.82
N SER A 151 -4.09 16.82 -3.28
CA SER A 151 -4.01 18.27 -3.24
C SER A 151 -2.79 18.75 -2.46
N VAL A 152 -2.58 18.22 -1.25
CA VAL A 152 -1.44 18.58 -0.39
C VAL A 152 -0.12 18.22 -1.06
N GLY A 153 0.00 17.01 -1.59
CA GLY A 153 1.23 16.55 -2.24
C GLY A 153 1.63 17.38 -3.46
N PHE A 154 0.69 17.73 -4.33
CA PHE A 154 0.99 18.62 -5.47
C PHE A 154 1.34 20.04 -5.02
N SER A 155 0.68 20.55 -3.98
CA SER A 155 1.03 21.86 -3.41
C SER A 155 2.46 21.88 -2.88
N LEU A 156 2.89 20.83 -2.16
CA LEU A 156 4.26 20.72 -1.66
C LEU A 156 5.28 20.62 -2.80
N MET A 157 4.99 19.88 -3.88
CA MET A 157 5.85 19.87 -5.07
C MET A 157 6.00 21.26 -5.70
N ALA A 158 4.91 22.03 -5.78
CA ALA A 158 4.97 23.41 -6.27
C ALA A 158 5.84 24.30 -5.36
N PHE A 159 5.69 24.20 -4.02
CA PHE A 159 6.54 24.92 -3.08
C PHE A 159 8.02 24.56 -3.21
N ALA A 160 8.34 23.27 -3.34
CA ALA A 160 9.71 22.82 -3.57
C ALA A 160 10.29 23.41 -4.85
N PHE A 161 9.52 23.40 -5.94
CA PHE A 161 9.93 23.98 -7.22
C PHE A 161 10.17 25.49 -7.10
N PHE A 162 9.28 26.23 -6.45
CA PHE A 162 9.46 27.68 -6.22
C PHE A 162 10.68 27.98 -5.34
N ALA A 163 10.96 27.17 -4.31
CA ALA A 163 12.14 27.33 -3.48
C ALA A 163 13.44 27.16 -4.30
N VAL A 164 13.48 26.17 -5.20
CA VAL A 164 14.61 25.95 -6.11
C VAL A 164 14.77 27.13 -7.08
N LEU A 165 13.68 27.60 -7.70
CA LEU A 165 13.73 28.76 -8.59
C LEU A 165 14.21 30.03 -7.86
N TYR A 166 13.69 30.26 -6.66
CA TYR A 166 14.10 31.37 -5.81
C TYR A 166 15.61 31.31 -5.50
N ALA A 167 16.12 30.12 -5.17
CA ALA A 167 17.54 29.90 -4.91
C ALA A 167 18.42 30.24 -6.12
N LEU A 168 18.07 29.69 -7.30
CA LEU A 168 18.83 29.88 -8.53
C LEU A 168 18.79 31.33 -9.01
N PHE A 169 17.60 31.95 -8.98
CA PHE A 169 17.44 33.35 -9.39
C PHE A 169 18.17 34.30 -8.44
N GLY A 170 18.07 34.07 -7.13
CA GLY A 170 18.79 34.84 -6.12
C GLY A 170 20.31 34.75 -6.29
N TYR A 171 20.83 33.54 -6.57
CA TYR A 171 22.25 33.33 -6.84
C TYR A 171 22.71 34.04 -8.13
N ALA A 172 21.97 33.86 -9.22
CA ALA A 172 22.27 34.49 -10.51
C ALA A 172 22.26 36.02 -10.39
N LYS A 173 21.26 36.59 -9.72
CA LYS A 173 21.20 38.04 -9.46
C LYS A 173 22.41 38.52 -8.66
N GLY A 174 22.79 37.81 -7.59
CA GLY A 174 23.94 38.19 -6.76
C GLY A 174 25.27 38.22 -7.53
N ILE A 175 25.46 37.32 -8.49
CA ILE A 175 26.68 37.28 -9.32
C ILE A 175 26.63 38.32 -10.45
N PHE A 176 25.56 38.32 -11.24
CA PHE A 176 25.52 39.06 -12.50
C PHE A 176 25.10 40.52 -12.36
N ILE A 177 24.36 40.87 -11.30
CA ILE A 177 23.82 42.22 -11.11
C ILE A 177 24.55 42.94 -9.98
N ASP A 178 24.61 42.32 -8.80
CA ASP A 178 25.11 43.02 -7.61
C ASP A 178 26.66 43.00 -7.51
N GLY A 179 27.34 42.05 -8.17
CA GLY A 179 28.80 41.93 -8.21
C GLY A 179 29.45 41.66 -6.84
N SER A 180 28.65 41.50 -5.79
CA SER A 180 29.11 41.30 -4.42
C SER A 180 29.23 39.81 -4.10
N PHE A 181 30.46 39.29 -4.08
CA PHE A 181 30.75 37.92 -3.63
C PHE A 181 30.79 37.87 -2.09
N SER A 182 29.61 37.85 -1.47
CA SER A 182 29.48 37.64 -0.03
C SER A 182 29.23 36.16 0.30
N LEU A 183 29.58 35.74 1.51
CA LEU A 183 29.22 34.40 1.98
C LEU A 183 27.70 34.18 2.02
N ASP A 184 26.93 35.22 2.29
CA ASP A 184 25.46 35.16 2.27
C ASP A 184 24.90 34.83 0.88
N THR A 185 25.52 35.36 -0.19
CA THR A 185 25.14 35.03 -1.58
C THR A 185 25.42 33.58 -1.95
N LEU A 186 26.37 32.90 -1.28
CA LEU A 186 26.63 31.47 -1.46
C LEU A 186 25.71 30.61 -0.59
N PHE A 187 25.51 31.00 0.66
CA PHE A 187 24.80 30.17 1.63
C PHE A 187 23.27 30.19 1.48
N LYS A 188 22.65 31.34 1.18
CA LYS A 188 21.18 31.43 1.03
C LYS A 188 20.62 30.50 -0.05
N PRO A 189 21.23 30.39 -1.26
CA PRO A 189 20.82 29.43 -2.26
C PRO A 189 21.00 27.99 -1.81
N ILE A 190 22.12 27.64 -1.16
CA ILE A 190 22.38 26.29 -0.65
C ILE A 190 21.25 25.86 0.31
N VAL A 191 20.91 26.71 1.29
CA VAL A 191 19.82 26.44 2.25
C VAL A 191 18.49 26.26 1.53
N SER A 192 18.17 27.16 0.60
CA SER A 192 16.90 27.12 -0.13
C SER A 192 16.78 25.88 -1.02
N LEU A 193 17.87 25.43 -1.65
CA LEU A 193 17.94 24.21 -2.44
C LEU A 193 17.77 22.96 -1.55
N THR A 194 18.46 22.91 -0.41
CA THR A 194 18.36 21.80 0.55
C THR A 194 16.94 21.68 1.11
N LEU A 195 16.32 22.81 1.47
CA LEU A 195 14.92 22.86 1.93
C LEU A 195 13.96 22.41 0.81
N GLY A 196 14.15 22.92 -0.42
CA GLY A 196 13.36 22.52 -1.58
C GLY A 196 13.42 21.03 -1.84
N LEU A 197 14.61 20.42 -1.79
CA LEU A 197 14.79 18.98 -1.96
C LEU A 197 14.07 18.17 -0.87
N ALA A 198 14.18 18.57 0.39
CA ALA A 198 13.51 17.90 1.51
C ALA A 198 11.98 17.96 1.38
N ILE A 199 11.43 19.12 0.98
CA ILE A 199 10.00 19.29 0.72
C ILE A 199 9.55 18.42 -0.46
N PHE A 200 10.35 18.35 -1.52
CA PHE A 200 10.05 17.52 -2.68
C PHE A 200 9.99 16.03 -2.32
N ASP A 201 10.95 15.53 -1.55
CA ASP A 201 10.98 14.13 -1.11
C ASP A 201 9.78 13.79 -0.21
N LEU A 202 9.37 14.71 0.66
CA LEU A 202 8.15 14.56 1.46
C LEU A 202 6.90 14.52 0.57
N ALA A 203 6.78 15.47 -0.37
CA ALA A 203 5.66 15.56 -1.30
C ALA A 203 5.52 14.28 -2.13
N LYS A 204 6.64 13.80 -2.69
CA LYS A 204 6.73 12.55 -3.41
C LYS A 204 6.28 11.37 -2.55
N THR A 205 6.78 11.27 -1.31
CA THR A 205 6.43 10.20 -0.38
C THR A 205 4.93 10.17 -0.08
N ILE A 206 4.31 11.33 0.19
CA ILE A 206 2.86 11.43 0.45
C ILE A 206 2.06 10.99 -0.77
N LEU A 207 2.40 11.50 -1.95
CA LEU A 207 1.70 11.16 -3.19
C LEU A 207 1.85 9.68 -3.56
N GLU A 208 3.07 9.14 -3.46
CA GLU A 208 3.34 7.74 -3.75
C GLU A 208 2.56 6.82 -2.82
N ARG A 209 2.50 7.10 -1.51
CA ARG A 209 1.84 6.22 -0.54
C ARG A 209 0.33 6.35 -0.53
N GLU A 210 -0.18 7.57 -0.46
CA GLU A 210 -1.61 7.79 -0.22
C GLU A 210 -2.42 7.84 -1.52
N VAL A 211 -1.79 8.20 -2.64
CA VAL A 211 -2.47 8.46 -3.91
C VAL A 211 -2.15 7.41 -4.98
N PHE A 212 -0.88 7.16 -5.27
CA PHE A 212 -0.49 6.31 -6.41
C PHE A 212 -0.36 4.83 -6.06
N PHE A 213 0.34 4.51 -4.99
CA PHE A 213 0.67 3.15 -4.54
C PHE A 213 0.27 2.98 -3.08
N LYS A 214 -0.97 2.53 -2.86
CA LYS A 214 -1.43 2.15 -1.53
C LYS A 214 -0.76 0.81 -1.14
N ASN A 215 0.49 0.89 -0.72
CA ASN A 215 1.30 -0.28 -0.39
C ASN A 215 0.95 -0.74 1.03
N TYR A 216 -0.16 -1.50 1.13
CA TYR A 216 -0.63 -2.17 2.36
C TYR A 216 0.27 -3.33 2.82
N SER A 217 1.57 -3.23 2.60
CA SER A 217 2.48 -4.36 2.69
C SER A 217 3.70 -3.99 3.49
N LYS A 218 3.62 -4.32 4.79
CA LYS A 218 4.66 -4.36 5.83
C LYS A 218 4.75 -3.08 6.67
N GLU A 219 4.52 -3.20 7.97
CA GLU A 219 4.91 -2.21 9.01
C GLU A 219 6.40 -1.81 8.89
N ASP A 220 7.22 -2.71 8.36
CA ASP A 220 8.64 -2.50 8.03
C ASP A 220 8.88 -1.35 7.02
N VAL A 221 7.91 -1.09 6.12
CA VAL A 221 7.99 -0.01 5.13
C VAL A 221 7.75 1.36 5.79
N ASP A 222 6.97 1.42 6.87
CA ASP A 222 6.67 2.66 7.60
C ASP A 222 7.84 3.12 8.45
N ALA A 223 8.47 2.22 9.22
CA ALA A 223 9.68 2.54 9.96
C ALA A 223 10.84 2.95 9.03
N THR A 224 10.99 2.26 7.88
CA THR A 224 11.98 2.61 6.87
C THR A 224 11.74 4.01 6.29
N ILE A 225 10.48 4.40 6.10
CA ILE A 225 10.14 5.71 5.53
C ILE A 225 10.26 6.83 6.55
N LEU A 226 9.81 6.62 7.79
CA LEU A 226 10.08 7.57 8.87
C LEU A 226 11.59 7.79 9.04
N THR A 227 12.38 6.72 8.95
CA THR A 227 13.84 6.82 9.01
C THR A 227 14.41 7.62 7.84
N LYS A 228 14.02 7.32 6.59
CA LYS A 228 14.46 8.08 5.40
C LYS A 228 14.08 9.56 5.48
N PHE A 229 12.86 9.85 5.93
CA PHE A 229 12.39 11.21 6.13
C PHE A 229 13.20 11.95 7.21
N SER A 230 13.46 11.28 8.33
CA SER A 230 14.28 11.83 9.42
C SER A 230 15.72 12.08 8.98
N ILE A 231 16.32 11.20 8.17
CA ILE A 231 17.65 11.41 7.57
C ILE A 231 17.66 12.70 6.73
N ALA A 232 16.65 12.92 5.88
CA ALA A 232 16.57 14.13 5.07
C ALA A 232 16.50 15.41 5.92
N ILE A 233 15.71 15.40 7.00
CA ILE A 233 15.63 16.52 7.96
C ILE A 233 16.99 16.75 8.64
N ILE A 234 17.65 15.68 9.10
CA ILE A 234 18.95 15.77 9.77
C ILE A 234 19.99 16.38 8.82
N ILE A 235 20.01 15.96 7.55
CA ILE A 235 20.91 16.54 6.54
C ILE A 235 20.64 18.04 6.36
N ALA A 236 19.37 18.44 6.26
CA ALA A 236 18.98 19.84 6.14
C ALA A 236 19.43 20.67 7.35
N LEU A 237 19.11 20.22 8.55
CA LEU A 237 19.54 20.86 9.80
C LEU A 237 21.06 20.92 9.92
N SER A 238 21.78 19.89 9.47
CA SER A 238 23.25 19.84 9.51
C SER A 238 23.89 20.88 8.60
N ILE A 239 23.34 21.09 7.40
CA ILE A 239 23.83 22.12 6.46
C ILE A 239 23.56 23.52 7.02
N GLU A 240 22.35 23.75 7.55
CA GLU A 240 21.99 25.04 8.15
C GLU A 240 22.85 25.35 9.39
N ALA A 241 23.06 24.36 10.24
CA ALA A 241 23.96 24.42 11.37
C ALA A 241 25.39 24.80 10.97
N LEU A 242 25.94 24.14 9.95
CA LEU A 242 27.30 24.43 9.48
C LEU A 242 27.45 25.89 9.07
N ILE A 243 26.44 26.46 8.41
CA ILE A 243 26.43 27.88 8.01
C ILE A 243 26.41 28.79 9.24
N VAL A 244 25.61 28.47 10.26
CA VAL A 244 25.57 29.22 11.53
C VAL A 244 26.94 29.18 12.23
N VAL A 245 27.59 28.02 12.27
CA VAL A 245 28.95 27.88 12.82
C VAL A 245 29.93 28.77 12.06
N PHE A 246 29.92 28.73 10.72
CA PHE A 246 30.78 29.59 9.91
C PHE A 246 30.54 31.08 10.17
N LYS A 247 29.28 31.52 10.32
CA LYS A 247 28.96 32.90 10.64
C LYS A 247 29.54 33.33 11.99
N ILE A 248 29.40 32.49 13.01
CA ILE A 248 29.94 32.72 14.35
C ILE A 248 31.47 32.83 14.30
N THR A 249 32.15 31.89 13.62
CA THR A 249 33.62 31.90 13.52
C THR A 249 34.17 33.16 12.84
N LEU A 250 33.44 33.72 11.86
CA LEU A 250 33.92 34.88 11.11
C LEU A 250 33.58 36.23 11.74
N HIS A 251 32.54 36.31 12.59
CA HIS A 251 32.04 37.60 13.10
C HIS A 251 32.19 37.76 14.62
N ASP A 252 32.04 36.70 15.40
CA ASP A 252 32.07 36.80 16.87
C ASP A 252 32.48 35.48 17.54
N TYR A 253 33.78 35.35 17.82
CA TYR A 253 34.35 34.19 18.52
C TYR A 253 33.75 33.98 19.93
N SER A 254 33.19 35.02 20.57
CA SER A 254 32.58 34.88 21.90
C SER A 254 31.34 33.98 21.88
N GLN A 255 30.67 33.88 20.73
CA GLN A 255 29.46 33.08 20.51
C GLN A 255 29.77 31.61 20.15
N MET A 256 31.03 31.20 20.14
CA MET A 256 31.45 29.84 19.76
C MET A 256 30.81 28.75 20.63
N ILE A 257 30.40 29.07 21.85
CA ILE A 257 29.69 28.14 22.73
C ILE A 257 28.32 27.72 22.16
N TYR A 258 27.62 28.62 21.46
CA TYR A 258 26.34 28.30 20.83
C TYR A 258 26.52 27.36 19.63
N ALA A 259 27.61 27.53 18.87
CA ALA A 259 28.00 26.59 17.83
C ALA A 259 28.24 25.18 18.40
N LEU A 260 28.90 25.08 19.57
CA LEU A 260 29.09 23.80 20.26
C LEU A 260 27.74 23.15 20.64
N TYR A 261 26.81 23.90 21.25
CA TYR A 261 25.50 23.36 21.62
C TYR A 261 24.71 22.85 20.42
N LEU A 262 24.79 23.55 19.29
CA LEU A 262 24.09 23.19 18.06
C LEU A 262 24.71 21.93 17.41
N ILE A 263 26.03 21.77 17.41
CA ILE A 263 26.70 20.53 16.97
C ILE A 263 26.31 19.36 17.90
N ILE A 264 26.30 19.55 19.21
CA ILE A 264 25.88 18.53 20.18
C ILE A 264 24.42 18.14 19.94
N GLY A 265 23.53 19.11 19.69
CA GLY A 265 22.13 18.84 19.39
C GLY A 265 21.94 17.95 18.17
N ILE A 266 22.65 18.24 17.08
CA ILE A 266 22.62 17.39 15.87
C ILE A 266 23.17 16.00 16.15
N ALA A 267 24.27 15.90 16.88
CA ALA A 267 24.84 14.60 17.27
C ALA A 267 23.83 13.76 18.08
N LEU A 268 23.10 14.38 19.01
CA LEU A 268 22.05 13.70 19.78
C LEU A 268 20.89 13.21 18.90
N ILE A 269 20.46 14.00 17.91
CA ILE A 269 19.41 13.59 16.97
C ILE A 269 19.88 12.40 16.12
N ILE A 270 21.13 12.42 15.64
CA ILE A 270 21.73 11.31 14.88
C ILE A 270 21.79 10.04 15.73
N VAL A 271 22.25 10.15 16.98
CA VAL A 271 22.31 9.01 17.92
C VAL A 271 20.91 8.49 18.21
N SER A 272 19.94 9.37 18.47
CA SER A 272 18.53 8.99 18.71
C SER A 272 17.95 8.21 17.53
N LEU A 273 18.17 8.69 16.30
CA LEU A 273 17.73 8.00 15.09
C LEU A 273 18.45 6.65 14.91
N GLY A 274 19.74 6.58 15.23
CA GLY A 274 20.53 5.34 15.21
C GLY A 274 19.97 4.29 16.17
N ILE A 275 19.63 4.69 17.40
CA ILE A 275 18.99 3.82 18.40
C ILE A 275 17.61 3.35 17.91
N TYR A 276 16.78 4.28 17.42
CA TYR A 276 15.45 3.94 16.88
C TYR A 276 15.53 2.91 15.74
N SER A 277 16.43 3.15 14.77
CA SER A 277 16.64 2.25 13.62
C SER A 277 17.12 0.86 14.05
N PHE A 278 18.03 0.80 15.03
CA PHE A 278 18.51 -0.46 15.59
C PHE A 278 17.40 -1.25 16.31
N LEU A 279 16.61 -0.59 17.17
CA LEU A 279 15.51 -1.23 17.87
C LEU A 279 14.41 -1.71 16.92
N SER A 280 14.07 -0.90 15.92
CA SER A 280 13.09 -1.25 14.90
C SER A 280 13.50 -2.51 14.13
N LYS A 281 14.76 -2.62 13.69
CA LYS A 281 15.26 -3.82 13.01
C LYS A 281 15.26 -5.06 13.91
N ARG A 282 15.58 -4.91 15.20
CA ARG A 282 15.61 -6.03 16.15
C ARG A 282 14.21 -6.59 16.45
N SER A 283 13.19 -5.72 16.50
CA SER A 283 11.80 -6.13 16.65
C SER A 283 11.29 -6.97 15.48
N GLN A 284 11.87 -6.80 14.29
CA GLN A 284 11.45 -7.50 13.06
C GLN A 284 12.11 -8.88 12.88
N MET A 285 13.17 -9.19 13.64
CA MET A 285 13.84 -10.49 13.62
C MET A 285 13.27 -11.49 14.64
N LYS A 286 12.31 -11.06 15.47
CA LYS A 286 11.55 -11.93 16.38
C LYS A 286 10.22 -12.31 15.73
#